data_AF-A0A928YWQ4-F1
#
_entry.id   AF-A0A928YWQ4-F1
#
_cell.length_a   1.000
_cell.length_b   1.000
_cell.length_c   1.000
_cell.angle_alpha   90.00
_cell.angle_beta   90.00
_cell.angle_gamma   90.00
#
_symmetry.space_group_name_H-M   'P 1'
#
loop_
_entity.id
_entity.type
_entity.pdbx_description
1 polymer ?
#
loop_
_entity_poly.entity_id
_entity_poly.type
_entity_poly.pdbx_seq_one_letter_code
_entity_poly.pdbx_strand_id
1 'polypeptide(L)'
;MVVSIANISPTHGMDYYTKEGNYLNLEDCSNWYGKLAKALNLSESVDDQPLACLLRGRSPNGETLIDKSRLYSQRSDDSASKKIRERAGIDLTTSAPKSVSIQALVFGDRRLEIAHQVATVRMLDFLEERYAITRQTQNGKRQKVLTGQLAIAQFHHDTSREFDPQLHTHNIILNLQQLPNGKWRSLDNAEIYQAKMLLGQIYRNELAQEVQYLGYEIQVTNHRLGLWELKGYSSDQIKAFSKRSQQIQQQAGDDASSEHKAWIAISSGRKEKQQISREELEARWMQDATEIGLQPATIQDPRETVRLKLTQAITNAAIDYLAQHSAVFRREEIERIALMQIGQVRFTALQIAIDEHPNLTFHVNEEGQQLCTYQPTGIAHASTSHNVRGLTEQDRTDSTPRVRSDDSQSTEALHTLHALEQFRQDLRALAATCPGIPTERSGLAGVEPLDSSDCRTTGTPATMAETASSHPDPTQAITRETSTIDQPSEYGGKQSDDAVPGGINHTTDNDIERPNQEAEEFELGRDVH
;
A
#
# COMPACT_ATOMS: atom_id res chain seq x y z
N MET A 1 0.96 4.18 13.94
CA MET A 1 0.87 3.48 12.63
C MET A 1 -0.07 4.27 11.76
N VAL A 2 0.28 4.47 10.49
CA VAL A 2 -0.48 5.34 9.57
C VAL A 2 -1.23 4.54 8.49
N VAL A 3 -0.75 3.35 8.14
CA VAL A 3 -1.50 2.38 7.34
C VAL A 3 -1.63 1.08 8.12
N SER A 4 -2.86 0.60 8.30
CA SER A 4 -3.18 -0.71 8.89
C SER A 4 -3.88 -1.62 7.90
N ILE A 5 -3.71 -2.93 8.07
CA ILE A 5 -4.38 -3.93 7.24
C ILE A 5 -5.12 -4.89 8.16
N ALA A 6 -6.43 -5.05 7.95
CA ALA A 6 -7.26 -6.03 8.63
C ALA A 6 -7.96 -6.95 7.61
N ASN A 7 -8.16 -8.22 7.96
CA ASN A 7 -8.99 -9.11 7.14
C ASN A 7 -10.46 -8.83 7.43
N ILE A 8 -11.28 -8.80 6.38
CA ILE A 8 -12.72 -8.56 6.49
C ILE A 8 -13.45 -9.88 6.23
N SER A 9 -14.39 -10.22 7.13
CA SER A 9 -15.43 -11.22 6.84
C SER A 9 -16.64 -10.54 6.21
N PRO A 10 -17.44 -11.25 5.39
CA PRO A 10 -18.66 -10.72 4.78
C PRO A 10 -19.62 -10.05 5.78
N THR A 11 -19.74 -10.59 6.99
CA THR A 11 -20.59 -10.07 8.06
C THR A 11 -20.04 -8.78 8.68
N HIS A 12 -18.76 -8.75 9.04
CA HIS A 12 -18.12 -7.56 9.60
C HIS A 12 -18.09 -6.39 8.60
N GLY A 13 -17.85 -6.68 7.31
CA GLY A 13 -17.77 -5.63 6.28
C GLY A 13 -19.08 -4.89 6.03
N MET A 14 -20.24 -5.51 6.26
CA MET A 14 -21.52 -4.82 6.11
C MET A 14 -21.85 -3.98 7.33
N ASP A 15 -21.82 -4.58 8.53
CA ASP A 15 -22.29 -3.89 9.74
C ASP A 15 -21.36 -2.79 10.25
N TYR A 16 -20.07 -2.85 9.91
CA TYR A 16 -19.06 -1.91 10.41
C TYR A 16 -18.98 -0.63 9.56
N TYR A 17 -19.13 -0.70 8.24
CA TYR A 17 -18.89 0.47 7.37
C TYR A 17 -20.17 1.18 6.91
N THR A 18 -21.31 0.50 6.86
CA THR A 18 -22.58 1.12 6.41
C THR A 18 -23.45 1.64 7.56
N LYS A 19 -23.16 1.23 8.81
CA LYS A 19 -23.92 1.62 10.02
C LYS A 19 -23.12 2.46 11.02
N GLU A 20 -21.85 2.76 10.74
CA GLU A 20 -21.05 3.65 11.58
C GLU A 20 -21.33 5.09 11.16
N GLY A 21 -21.75 5.90 12.13
CA GLY A 21 -22.23 7.25 11.92
C GLY A 21 -21.18 8.12 11.26
N ASN A 22 -21.42 8.46 10.00
CA ASN A 22 -20.72 9.53 9.32
C ASN A 22 -21.08 10.85 10.02
N TYR A 23 -20.11 11.44 10.70
CA TYR A 23 -20.19 12.83 11.16
C TYR A 23 -19.64 13.81 10.10
N LEU A 24 -19.31 13.30 8.91
CA LEU A 24 -18.83 14.08 7.79
C LEU A 24 -20.01 14.78 7.11
N ASN A 25 -19.96 16.11 7.06
CA ASN A 25 -20.73 16.94 6.12
C ASN A 25 -20.05 16.94 4.73
N LEU A 26 -19.75 15.73 4.22
CA LEU A 26 -19.32 15.51 2.84
C LEU A 26 -20.46 14.81 2.11
N GLU A 27 -20.86 15.38 0.98
CA GLU A 27 -21.84 14.77 0.07
C GLU A 27 -21.34 13.39 -0.45
N ASP A 28 -20.05 13.08 -0.27
CA ASP A 28 -19.34 11.87 -0.74
C ASP A 28 -18.58 11.13 0.39
N CYS A 29 -19.28 10.62 1.41
CA CYS A 29 -18.65 9.88 2.51
C CYS A 29 -18.11 8.50 2.10
N SER A 30 -18.51 7.99 0.93
CA SER A 30 -18.04 6.71 0.40
C SER A 30 -17.95 6.74 -1.12
N ASN A 31 -16.91 6.11 -1.68
CA ASN A 31 -16.66 6.06 -3.12
C ASN A 31 -16.11 4.70 -3.57
N TRP A 32 -16.49 4.25 -4.76
CA TRP A 32 -15.84 3.12 -5.43
C TRP A 32 -14.56 3.55 -6.13
N TYR A 33 -13.51 2.75 -5.98
CA TYR A 33 -12.20 2.98 -6.57
C TYR A 33 -11.64 1.74 -7.27
N GLY A 34 -10.78 1.97 -8.26
CA GLY A 34 -10.04 0.95 -9.00
C GLY A 34 -10.66 0.57 -10.35
N LYS A 35 -9.82 -0.02 -11.21
CA LYS A 35 -10.19 -0.42 -12.57
C LYS A 35 -11.24 -1.52 -12.60
N LEU A 36 -11.24 -2.44 -11.64
CA LEU A 36 -12.24 -3.51 -11.58
C LEU A 36 -13.60 -2.96 -11.16
N ALA A 37 -13.65 -1.95 -10.29
CA ALA A 37 -14.90 -1.27 -9.95
C ALA A 37 -15.54 -0.61 -11.19
N LYS A 38 -14.71 0.06 -12.01
CA LYS A 38 -15.13 0.61 -13.32
C LYS A 38 -15.59 -0.48 -14.27
N ALA A 39 -14.87 -1.60 -14.37
CA ALA A 39 -15.23 -2.73 -15.23
C ALA A 39 -16.55 -3.41 -14.81
N LEU A 40 -16.90 -3.35 -13.53
CA LEU A 40 -18.17 -3.82 -12.98
C LEU A 40 -19.32 -2.80 -13.13
N ASN A 41 -19.06 -1.63 -13.73
CA ASN A 41 -20.02 -0.51 -13.86
C ASN A 41 -20.65 -0.11 -12.52
N LEU A 42 -19.84 -0.06 -11.45
CA LEU A 42 -20.30 0.42 -10.15
C LEU A 42 -20.55 1.94 -10.21
N SER A 43 -21.52 2.40 -9.42
CA SER A 43 -21.79 3.81 -9.16
C SER A 43 -20.56 4.51 -8.56
N GLU A 44 -20.57 5.85 -8.52
CA GLU A 44 -19.49 6.59 -7.85
C GLU A 44 -19.53 6.36 -6.34
N SER A 45 -20.70 6.50 -5.71
CA SER A 45 -20.88 6.23 -4.28
C SER A 45 -21.06 4.75 -3.97
N VAL A 46 -20.69 4.32 -2.76
CA VAL A 46 -20.80 2.93 -2.34
C VAL A 46 -22.21 2.62 -1.83
N ASP A 47 -22.99 1.95 -2.67
CA ASP A 47 -24.29 1.41 -2.30
C ASP A 47 -24.17 0.10 -1.47
N ASP A 48 -25.05 -0.05 -0.47
CA ASP A 48 -25.08 -1.21 0.43
C ASP A 48 -25.25 -2.55 -0.29
N GLN A 49 -26.14 -2.61 -1.28
CA GLN A 49 -26.47 -3.87 -1.97
C GLN A 49 -25.32 -4.36 -2.86
N PRO A 50 -24.73 -3.55 -3.76
CA PRO A 50 -23.56 -3.96 -4.54
C PRO A 50 -22.39 -4.38 -3.67
N LEU A 51 -22.09 -3.64 -2.60
CA LEU A 51 -21.05 -4.00 -1.64
C LEU A 51 -21.32 -5.36 -0.98
N ALA A 52 -22.55 -5.56 -0.49
CA ALA A 52 -22.98 -6.80 0.14
C ALA A 52 -22.89 -8.01 -0.80
N CYS A 53 -23.18 -7.83 -2.09
CA CYS A 53 -23.02 -8.87 -3.11
C CYS A 53 -21.54 -9.19 -3.35
N LEU A 54 -20.72 -8.16 -3.56
CA LEU A 54 -19.30 -8.33 -3.87
C LEU A 54 -18.51 -8.96 -2.71
N LEU A 55 -18.80 -8.58 -1.46
CA LEU A 55 -18.21 -9.22 -0.27
C LEU A 55 -18.54 -10.71 -0.17
N ARG A 56 -19.66 -11.15 -0.76
CA ARG A 56 -20.08 -12.56 -0.83
C ARG A 56 -19.63 -13.25 -2.12
N GLY A 57 -18.78 -12.61 -2.92
CA GLY A 57 -18.27 -13.16 -4.16
C GLY A 57 -19.29 -13.19 -5.31
N ARG A 58 -20.28 -12.30 -5.27
CA ARG A 58 -21.32 -12.16 -6.29
C ARG A 58 -21.23 -10.80 -6.98
N SER A 59 -21.61 -10.75 -8.25
CA SER A 59 -21.76 -9.48 -8.96
C SER A 59 -22.96 -8.69 -8.43
N PRO A 60 -23.06 -7.38 -8.75
CA PRO A 60 -24.21 -6.56 -8.35
C PRO A 60 -25.56 -7.12 -8.81
N ASN A 61 -25.60 -7.79 -9.97
CA ASN A 61 -26.80 -8.47 -10.50
C ASN A 61 -27.09 -9.84 -9.86
N GLY A 62 -26.25 -10.31 -8.92
CA GLY A 62 -26.46 -11.54 -8.16
C GLY A 62 -25.81 -12.80 -8.73
N GLU A 63 -25.16 -12.73 -9.90
CA GLU A 63 -24.40 -13.86 -10.45
C GLU A 63 -23.20 -14.22 -9.56
N THR A 64 -22.90 -15.51 -9.47
CA THR A 64 -21.76 -15.98 -8.67
C THR A 64 -20.47 -15.77 -9.46
N LEU A 65 -19.61 -14.88 -8.98
CA LEU A 65 -18.30 -14.61 -9.58
C LEU A 65 -17.28 -15.64 -9.10
N ILE A 66 -17.18 -15.82 -7.78
CA ILE A 66 -16.28 -16.78 -7.16
C ILE A 66 -17.05 -17.75 -6.28
N ASP A 67 -16.70 -19.02 -6.36
CA ASP A 67 -17.25 -20.04 -5.46
C ASP A 67 -16.94 -19.66 -4.00
N LYS A 68 -17.95 -19.77 -3.13
CA LYS A 68 -17.84 -19.54 -1.69
C LYS A 68 -16.66 -20.31 -1.10
N SER A 69 -16.38 -21.53 -1.58
CA SER A 69 -15.25 -22.35 -1.13
C SER A 69 -13.90 -21.60 -1.16
N ARG A 70 -13.75 -20.60 -2.04
CA ARG A 70 -12.54 -19.78 -2.24
C ARG A 70 -12.53 -18.47 -1.45
N LEU A 71 -13.64 -18.12 -0.79
CA LEU A 71 -13.70 -17.04 0.20
C LEU A 71 -13.23 -17.50 1.58
N TYR A 72 -12.82 -18.76 1.73
CA TYR A 72 -12.38 -19.33 3.01
C TYR A 72 -10.87 -19.59 3.02
N SER A 73 -10.17 -19.18 4.07
CA SER A 73 -8.82 -19.70 4.32
C SER A 73 -8.94 -21.03 5.07
N GLN A 74 -8.63 -22.15 4.41
CA GLN A 74 -8.38 -23.41 5.12
C GLN A 74 -6.99 -23.32 5.77
N ARG A 75 -6.93 -23.08 7.08
CA ARG A 75 -5.79 -23.57 7.88
C ARG A 75 -6.16 -24.97 8.35
N SER A 76 -5.56 -25.98 7.74
CA SER A 76 -5.31 -27.23 8.45
C SER A 76 -4.09 -26.97 9.31
N ASP A 77 -4.29 -26.87 10.61
CA ASP A 77 -3.42 -27.52 11.59
C ASP A 77 -4.18 -27.58 12.91
N ASP A 78 -4.26 -28.80 13.40
CA ASP A 78 -4.76 -29.28 14.70
C ASP A 78 -6.26 -29.25 15.04
N SER A 79 -6.66 -30.44 15.49
CA SER A 79 -7.96 -30.88 15.96
C SER A 79 -8.43 -30.11 17.18
N ALA A 80 -9.52 -29.34 17.03
CA ALA A 80 -10.65 -29.20 17.98
C ALA A 80 -11.60 -28.04 17.59
N SER A 81 -11.17 -27.09 16.75
CA SER A 81 -12.09 -26.10 16.16
C SER A 81 -11.59 -25.62 14.80
N LYS A 82 -12.12 -26.20 13.71
CA LYS A 82 -11.95 -25.65 12.35
C LYS A 82 -12.69 -24.32 12.26
N LYS A 83 -12.13 -23.23 12.79
CA LYS A 83 -12.67 -21.89 12.56
C LYS A 83 -12.28 -21.47 11.15
N ILE A 84 -13.15 -21.81 10.20
CA ILE A 84 -13.06 -21.34 8.82
C ILE A 84 -13.12 -19.81 8.87
N ARG A 85 -12.03 -19.11 8.52
CA ARG A 85 -12.04 -17.66 8.43
C ARG A 85 -12.47 -17.25 7.03
N GLU A 86 -13.65 -16.66 6.94
CA GLU A 86 -14.13 -15.97 5.74
C GLU A 86 -13.25 -14.76 5.47
N ARG A 87 -12.83 -14.62 4.21
CA ARG A 87 -12.03 -13.52 3.69
C ARG A 87 -12.77 -12.93 2.49
N ALA A 88 -13.63 -11.96 2.77
CA ALA A 88 -14.33 -11.16 1.76
C ALA A 88 -13.44 -10.10 1.12
N GLY A 89 -12.41 -9.66 1.85
CA GLY A 89 -11.51 -8.61 1.43
C GLY A 89 -10.48 -8.28 2.50
N ILE A 90 -9.74 -7.21 2.28
CA ILE A 90 -8.88 -6.58 3.28
C ILE A 90 -9.27 -5.10 3.43
N ASP A 91 -9.29 -4.62 4.66
CA ASP A 91 -9.38 -3.19 4.96
C ASP A 91 -7.96 -2.66 5.05
N LEU A 92 -7.60 -1.79 4.10
CA LEU A 92 -6.37 -1.02 4.16
C LEU A 92 -6.72 0.41 4.61
N THR A 93 -6.60 0.66 5.90
CA THR A 93 -6.96 1.97 6.48
C THR A 93 -5.80 2.94 6.37
N THR A 94 -6.01 4.11 5.75
CA THR A 94 -5.07 5.23 5.76
C THR A 94 -5.49 6.22 6.84
N SER A 95 -4.59 6.62 7.74
CA SER A 95 -4.88 7.57 8.82
C SER A 95 -3.93 8.76 8.75
N ALA A 96 -4.45 9.98 8.65
CA ALA A 96 -3.61 11.18 8.64
C ALA A 96 -2.87 11.36 9.98
N PRO A 97 -1.70 12.06 9.98
CA PRO A 97 -1.11 12.55 11.21
C PRO A 97 -2.12 13.33 12.06
N LYS A 98 -1.94 13.30 13.38
CA LYS A 98 -2.93 13.88 14.28
C LYS A 98 -3.01 15.40 14.10
N SER A 99 -1.89 16.07 13.88
CA SER A 99 -1.85 17.50 13.57
C SER A 99 -2.65 17.87 12.32
N VAL A 100 -2.61 17.04 11.27
CA VAL A 100 -3.41 17.24 10.05
C VAL A 100 -4.90 17.09 10.37
N SER A 101 -5.27 16.08 11.16
CA SER A 101 -6.66 15.88 11.60
C SER A 101 -7.17 17.07 12.43
N ILE A 102 -6.33 17.60 13.32
CA ILE A 102 -6.65 18.78 14.14
C ILE A 102 -6.86 20.01 13.24
N GLN A 103 -5.92 20.29 12.33
CA GLN A 103 -6.00 21.45 11.46
C GLN A 103 -7.20 21.38 10.49
N ALA A 104 -7.50 20.18 9.98
CA ALA A 104 -8.63 19.96 9.09
C ALA A 104 -9.98 20.10 9.84
N LEU A 105 -10.12 19.39 10.96
CA LEU A 105 -11.43 19.17 11.59
C LEU A 105 -11.75 20.15 12.71
N VAL A 106 -10.76 20.59 13.47
CA VAL A 106 -10.96 21.54 14.60
C VAL A 106 -10.91 22.98 14.09
N PHE A 107 -9.95 23.29 13.22
CA PHE A 107 -9.81 24.62 12.63
C PHE A 107 -10.47 24.76 11.25
N GLY A 108 -11.11 23.70 10.75
CA GLY A 108 -12.01 23.75 9.59
C GLY A 108 -11.34 23.90 8.22
N ASP A 109 -10.06 23.52 8.05
CA ASP A 109 -9.42 23.56 6.73
C ASP A 109 -9.72 22.30 5.89
N ARG A 110 -10.82 22.34 5.16
CA ARG A 110 -11.25 21.26 4.25
C ARG A 110 -10.23 20.90 3.15
N ARG A 111 -9.28 21.78 2.82
CA ARG A 111 -8.26 21.47 1.80
C ARG A 111 -7.35 20.32 2.25
N LEU A 112 -7.16 20.15 3.56
CA LEU A 112 -6.40 19.04 4.12
C LEU A 112 -7.15 17.70 4.04
N GLU A 113 -8.48 17.72 4.04
CA GLU A 113 -9.30 16.52 3.78
C GLU A 113 -9.11 16.04 2.34
N ILE A 114 -9.13 16.97 1.38
CA ILE A 114 -8.84 16.70 -0.03
C ILE A 114 -7.41 16.18 -0.20
N ALA A 115 -6.42 16.81 0.46
CA ALA A 115 -5.03 16.35 0.45
C ALA A 115 -4.88 14.89 0.94
N HIS A 116 -5.61 14.51 1.99
CA HIS A 116 -5.67 13.13 2.49
C HIS A 116 -6.26 12.16 1.46
N GLN A 117 -7.34 12.54 0.79
CA GLN A 117 -7.97 11.72 -0.26
C GLN A 117 -7.03 11.56 -1.45
N VAL A 118 -6.40 12.63 -1.93
CA VAL A 118 -5.41 12.60 -3.03
C VAL A 118 -4.24 11.68 -2.68
N ALA A 119 -3.67 11.80 -1.47
CA ALA A 119 -2.58 10.95 -1.03
C ALA A 119 -3.00 9.46 -0.92
N THR A 120 -4.23 9.20 -0.47
CA THR A 120 -4.80 7.86 -0.41
C THR A 120 -4.94 7.27 -1.82
N VAL A 121 -5.53 8.01 -2.75
CA VAL A 121 -5.73 7.58 -4.14
C VAL A 121 -4.40 7.27 -4.84
N ARG A 122 -3.38 8.14 -4.72
CA ARG A 122 -2.06 7.88 -5.32
C ARG A 122 -1.38 6.62 -4.78
N MET A 123 -1.53 6.35 -3.48
CA MET A 123 -1.05 5.11 -2.89
C MET A 123 -1.86 3.90 -3.40
N LEU A 124 -3.17 4.03 -3.60
CA LEU A 124 -4.01 2.97 -4.16
C LEU A 124 -3.71 2.68 -5.63
N ASP A 125 -3.38 3.70 -6.44
CA ASP A 125 -2.95 3.53 -7.83
C ASP A 125 -1.72 2.62 -7.92
N PHE A 126 -0.71 2.93 -7.11
CA PHE A 126 0.49 2.10 -7.00
C PHE A 126 0.18 0.68 -6.52
N LEU A 127 -0.72 0.56 -5.53
CA LEU A 127 -1.15 -0.74 -5.01
C LEU A 127 -1.82 -1.57 -6.10
N GLU A 128 -2.76 -0.98 -6.84
CA GLU A 128 -3.46 -1.63 -7.94
C GLU A 128 -2.51 -2.03 -9.08
N GLU A 129 -1.57 -1.15 -9.44
CA GLU A 129 -0.61 -1.41 -10.51
C GLU A 129 0.32 -2.58 -10.21
N ARG A 130 0.84 -2.68 -8.97
CA ARG A 130 1.90 -3.65 -8.64
C ARG A 130 1.46 -4.86 -7.84
N TYR A 131 0.37 -4.75 -7.08
CA TYR A 131 -0.03 -5.78 -6.11
C TYR A 131 -1.45 -6.32 -6.32
N ALA A 132 -2.13 -5.98 -7.41
CA ALA A 132 -3.36 -6.64 -7.85
C ALA A 132 -3.05 -8.02 -8.44
N ILE A 133 -2.68 -8.96 -7.57
CA ILE A 133 -2.18 -10.28 -7.96
C ILE A 133 -3.24 -11.33 -7.64
N THR A 134 -3.37 -12.32 -8.52
CA THR A 134 -4.12 -13.55 -8.25
C THR A 134 -3.24 -14.79 -8.46
N ARG A 135 -3.78 -15.97 -8.16
CA ARG A 135 -3.11 -17.26 -8.39
C ARG A 135 -3.86 -18.08 -9.42
N GLN A 136 -3.12 -18.64 -10.36
CA GLN A 136 -3.62 -19.61 -11.33
C GLN A 136 -2.74 -20.86 -11.31
N THR A 137 -3.37 -22.03 -11.44
CA THR A 137 -2.64 -23.28 -11.70
C THR A 137 -2.62 -23.53 -13.20
N GLN A 138 -1.43 -23.63 -13.77
CA GLN A 138 -1.20 -24.00 -15.17
C GLN A 138 -0.22 -25.17 -15.21
N ASN A 139 -0.57 -26.25 -15.91
CA ASN A 139 0.26 -27.46 -16.03
C ASN A 139 0.75 -28.01 -14.67
N GLY A 140 -0.13 -28.02 -13.66
CA GLY A 140 0.18 -28.49 -12.31
C GLY A 140 1.03 -27.53 -11.46
N LYS A 141 1.53 -26.41 -12.02
CA LYS A 141 2.30 -25.40 -11.29
C LYS A 141 1.40 -24.21 -10.92
N ARG A 142 1.48 -23.77 -9.66
CA ARG A 142 0.81 -22.55 -9.19
C ARG A 142 1.67 -21.35 -9.56
N GLN A 143 1.08 -20.37 -10.21
CA GLN A 143 1.75 -19.15 -10.66
C GLN A 143 0.97 -17.92 -10.15
N LYS A 144 1.71 -16.87 -9.81
CA LYS A 144 1.16 -15.54 -9.55
C LYS A 144 0.89 -14.85 -10.88
N VAL A 145 -0.23 -14.16 -10.99
CA VAL A 145 -0.62 -13.40 -12.18
C VAL A 145 -1.02 -12.00 -11.73
N LEU A 146 -0.30 -10.99 -12.21
CA LEU A 146 -0.67 -9.60 -12.04
C LEU A 146 -1.84 -9.27 -12.96
N THR A 147 -2.98 -8.88 -12.40
CA THR A 147 -4.17 -8.46 -13.17
C THR A 147 -4.21 -6.95 -13.39
N GLY A 148 -3.55 -6.19 -12.49
CA GLY A 148 -3.51 -4.73 -12.49
C GLY A 148 -4.85 -4.05 -12.22
N GLN A 149 -5.83 -4.76 -11.63
CA GLN A 149 -7.20 -4.27 -11.43
C GLN A 149 -7.74 -4.66 -10.06
N LEU A 150 -8.26 -3.69 -9.31
CA LEU A 150 -8.90 -3.87 -8.01
C LEU A 150 -10.28 -3.21 -7.99
N ALA A 151 -11.15 -3.72 -7.13
CA ALA A 151 -12.40 -3.05 -6.76
C ALA A 151 -12.30 -2.73 -5.27
N ILE A 152 -12.38 -1.45 -4.94
CA ILE A 152 -12.10 -0.93 -3.61
C ILE A 152 -13.27 -0.04 -3.19
N ALA A 153 -13.93 -0.35 -2.08
CA ALA A 153 -14.89 0.57 -1.48
C ALA A 153 -14.18 1.46 -0.46
N GLN A 154 -14.23 2.77 -0.65
CA GLN A 154 -13.64 3.75 0.26
C GLN A 154 -14.72 4.29 1.19
N PHE A 155 -14.40 4.39 2.48
CA PHE A 155 -15.24 5.05 3.48
C PHE A 155 -14.37 6.06 4.22
N HIS A 156 -14.71 7.34 4.07
CA HIS A 156 -14.00 8.44 4.71
C HIS A 156 -14.61 8.66 6.09
N HIS A 157 -13.78 8.78 7.12
CA HIS A 157 -14.19 9.04 8.50
C HIS A 157 -13.29 10.12 9.13
N ASP A 158 -13.80 10.79 10.15
CA ASP A 158 -13.17 11.94 10.80
C ASP A 158 -13.12 11.86 12.33
N THR A 159 -13.65 10.79 12.91
CA THR A 159 -13.70 10.60 14.36
C THR A 159 -13.02 9.31 14.78
N SER A 160 -12.28 9.38 15.88
CA SER A 160 -11.80 8.16 16.55
C SER A 160 -12.89 7.55 17.42
N ARG A 161 -12.64 6.35 17.94
CA ARG A 161 -13.53 5.67 18.90
C ARG A 161 -13.79 6.47 20.19
N GLU A 162 -12.86 7.34 20.59
CA GLU A 162 -13.03 8.22 21.76
C GLU A 162 -13.54 9.61 21.37
N PHE A 163 -14.06 9.76 20.14
CA PHE A 163 -14.54 11.03 19.56
C PHE A 163 -13.48 12.11 19.42
N ASP A 164 -12.18 11.78 19.45
CA ASP A 164 -11.12 12.73 19.05
C ASP A 164 -11.10 12.91 17.52
N PRO A 165 -10.68 14.09 17.01
CA PRO A 165 -10.59 14.36 15.57
C PRO A 165 -9.54 13.44 14.95
N GLN A 166 -9.94 12.65 13.96
CA GLN A 166 -9.11 11.63 13.33
C GLN A 166 -9.53 11.42 11.89
N LEU A 167 -8.84 12.09 10.96
CA LEU A 167 -9.06 11.88 9.54
C LEU A 167 -8.47 10.55 9.10
N HIS A 168 -9.30 9.66 8.58
CA HIS A 168 -8.89 8.36 8.07
C HIS A 168 -9.86 7.84 7.00
N THR A 169 -9.34 6.99 6.11
CA THR A 169 -10.14 6.33 5.09
C THR A 169 -9.96 4.83 5.21
N HIS A 170 -11.07 4.10 5.30
CA HIS A 170 -11.09 2.65 5.15
C HIS A 170 -11.17 2.30 3.67
N ASN A 171 -10.14 1.61 3.16
CA ASN A 171 -10.10 1.19 1.75
C ASN A 171 -10.31 -0.32 1.70
N ILE A 172 -11.56 -0.72 1.47
CA ILE A 172 -12.01 -2.12 1.45
C ILE A 172 -11.69 -2.74 0.11
N ILE A 173 -10.53 -3.39 0.01
CA ILE A 173 -10.09 -4.09 -1.20
C ILE A 173 -10.81 -5.44 -1.25
N LEU A 174 -11.68 -5.60 -2.22
CA LEU A 174 -12.48 -6.81 -2.40
C LEU A 174 -11.60 -8.00 -2.78
N ASN A 175 -11.92 -9.19 -2.27
CA ASN A 175 -11.24 -10.43 -2.59
C ASN A 175 -11.67 -11.01 -3.95
N LEU A 176 -11.63 -10.16 -4.98
CA LEU A 176 -12.10 -10.44 -6.33
C LEU A 176 -11.12 -9.89 -7.36
N GLN A 177 -10.83 -10.71 -8.35
CA GLN A 177 -9.92 -10.43 -9.47
C GLN A 177 -10.50 -11.07 -10.72
N GLN A 178 -10.43 -10.39 -11.86
CA GLN A 178 -10.81 -10.96 -13.15
C GLN A 178 -9.55 -11.19 -14.01
N LEU A 179 -9.36 -12.41 -14.46
CA LEU A 179 -8.28 -12.75 -15.40
C LEU A 179 -8.64 -12.30 -16.82
N PRO A 180 -7.66 -12.12 -17.72
CA PRO A 180 -7.91 -11.74 -19.12
C PRO A 180 -8.85 -12.69 -19.88
N ASN A 181 -8.96 -13.95 -19.44
CA ASN A 181 -9.88 -14.94 -20.01
C ASN A 181 -11.31 -14.86 -19.43
N GLY A 182 -11.65 -13.79 -18.70
CA GLY A 182 -12.95 -13.55 -18.06
C GLY A 182 -13.18 -14.34 -16.77
N LYS A 183 -12.28 -15.27 -16.40
CA LYS A 183 -12.45 -16.08 -15.18
C LYS A 183 -12.16 -15.26 -13.93
N TRP A 184 -13.04 -15.40 -12.95
CA TRP A 184 -12.91 -14.77 -11.64
C TRP A 184 -12.05 -15.60 -10.68
N ARG A 185 -11.25 -14.91 -9.88
CA ARG A 185 -10.36 -15.48 -8.86
C ARG A 185 -10.32 -14.59 -7.63
N SER A 186 -9.81 -15.16 -6.54
CA SER A 186 -9.53 -14.42 -5.30
C SER A 186 -8.24 -13.60 -5.46
N LEU A 187 -8.15 -12.51 -4.72
CA LEU A 187 -6.93 -11.73 -4.56
C LEU A 187 -5.88 -12.55 -3.78
N ASP A 188 -4.63 -12.53 -4.25
CA ASP A 188 -3.47 -12.94 -3.47
C ASP A 188 -2.91 -11.73 -2.72
N ASN A 189 -3.33 -11.57 -1.47
CA ASN A 189 -2.94 -10.41 -0.67
C ASN A 189 -1.58 -10.55 0.04
N ALA A 190 -0.85 -11.65 -0.14
CA ALA A 190 0.42 -11.86 0.54
C ALA A 190 1.43 -10.73 0.24
N GLU A 191 1.52 -10.32 -1.03
CA GLU A 191 2.39 -9.23 -1.46
C GLU A 191 1.94 -7.87 -0.90
N ILE A 192 0.63 -7.63 -0.77
CA ILE A 192 0.10 -6.41 -0.15
C ILE A 192 0.54 -6.31 1.32
N TYR A 193 0.48 -7.42 2.06
CA TYR A 193 0.96 -7.45 3.46
C TYR A 193 2.47 -7.19 3.56
N GLN A 194 3.27 -7.72 2.63
CA GLN A 194 4.71 -7.46 2.57
C GLN A 194 5.01 -6.00 2.19
N ALA A 195 4.23 -5.42 1.27
CA ALA A 195 4.36 -4.04 0.81
C ALA A 195 3.79 -3.00 1.78
N LYS A 196 3.10 -3.41 2.87
CA LYS A 196 2.43 -2.51 3.83
C LYS A 196 3.29 -1.33 4.29
N MET A 197 4.58 -1.57 4.56
CA MET A 197 5.49 -0.50 5.01
C MET A 197 5.78 0.52 3.90
N LEU A 198 6.02 0.05 2.67
CA LEU A 198 6.22 0.93 1.52
C LEU A 198 4.94 1.70 1.19
N LEU A 199 3.78 1.03 1.15
CA LEU A 199 2.48 1.68 0.96
C LEU A 199 2.25 2.80 1.99
N GLY A 200 2.56 2.53 3.26
CA GLY A 200 2.49 3.54 4.31
C GLY A 200 3.45 4.72 4.08
N GLN A 201 4.67 4.46 3.60
CA GLN A 201 5.64 5.53 3.29
C GLN A 201 5.17 6.38 2.11
N ILE A 202 4.66 5.76 1.04
CA ILE A 202 4.10 6.46 -0.13
C ILE A 202 2.97 7.38 0.31
N TYR A 203 1.97 6.87 1.03
CA TYR A 203 0.85 7.68 1.52
C TYR A 203 1.34 8.87 2.36
N ARG A 204 2.25 8.64 3.32
CA ARG A 204 2.76 9.72 4.18
C ARG A 204 3.53 10.77 3.40
N ASN A 205 4.29 10.34 2.39
CA ASN A 205 5.08 11.24 1.56
C ASN A 205 4.19 12.06 0.63
N GLU A 206 3.22 11.43 -0.02
CA GLU A 206 2.26 12.13 -0.87
C GLU A 206 1.44 13.14 -0.06
N LEU A 207 0.98 12.76 1.15
CA LEU A 207 0.29 13.70 2.03
C LEU A 207 1.21 14.85 2.46
N ALA A 208 2.47 14.58 2.82
CA ALA A 208 3.44 15.63 3.17
C ALA A 208 3.59 16.66 2.04
N GLN A 209 3.71 16.16 0.81
CA GLN A 209 3.81 17.02 -0.36
C GLN A 209 2.54 17.83 -0.63
N GLU A 210 1.36 17.23 -0.48
CA GLU A 210 0.08 17.96 -0.63
C GLU A 210 -0.07 19.06 0.43
N VAL A 211 0.25 18.79 1.70
CA VAL A 211 0.14 19.84 2.74
C VAL A 211 1.19 20.94 2.56
N GLN A 212 2.39 20.61 2.08
CA GLN A 212 3.41 21.60 1.74
C GLN A 212 3.01 22.45 0.54
N TYR A 213 2.35 21.86 -0.45
CA TYR A 213 1.77 22.59 -1.57
C TYR A 213 0.68 23.57 -1.12
N LEU A 214 -0.08 23.22 -0.08
CA LEU A 214 -1.02 24.14 0.57
C LEU A 214 -0.35 25.24 1.41
N GLY A 215 0.98 25.20 1.56
CA GLY A 215 1.78 26.18 2.28
C GLY A 215 2.11 25.82 3.73
N TYR A 216 1.75 24.62 4.20
CA TYR A 216 2.11 24.18 5.55
C TYR A 216 3.56 23.71 5.62
N GLU A 217 4.25 24.07 6.70
CA GLU A 217 5.51 23.42 7.06
C GLU A 217 5.26 22.11 7.83
N ILE A 218 6.11 21.12 7.61
CA ILE A 218 6.10 19.86 8.36
C ILE A 218 7.32 19.77 9.27
N GLN A 219 7.18 19.06 10.39
CA GLN A 219 8.26 18.64 11.27
C GLN A 219 8.32 17.11 11.30
N VAL A 220 9.48 16.54 10.99
CA VAL A 220 9.69 15.09 11.04
C VAL A 220 9.86 14.68 12.50
N THR A 221 8.95 13.85 13.00
CA THR A 221 8.96 13.37 14.39
C THR A 221 9.71 12.05 14.54
N ASN A 222 9.83 11.29 13.44
CA ASN A 222 10.65 10.08 13.40
C ASN A 222 11.18 9.84 11.98
N HIS A 223 12.45 10.18 11.75
CA HIS A 223 13.12 9.99 10.45
C HIS A 223 13.11 8.52 10.01
N ARG A 224 13.38 7.59 10.93
CA ARG A 224 13.45 6.16 10.66
C ARG A 224 12.13 5.59 10.13
N LEU A 225 11.01 6.02 10.70
CA LEU A 225 9.67 5.56 10.35
C LEU A 225 8.99 6.47 9.31
N GLY A 226 9.62 7.60 8.94
CA GLY A 226 9.02 8.63 8.10
C GLY A 226 7.74 9.20 8.70
N LEU A 227 7.69 9.40 10.03
CA LEU A 227 6.56 10.03 10.71
C LEU A 227 6.82 11.53 10.84
N TRP A 228 5.78 12.32 10.65
CA TRP A 228 5.82 13.77 10.65
C TRP A 228 4.50 14.33 11.15
N GLU A 229 4.54 15.58 11.60
CA GLU A 229 3.38 16.38 12.01
C GLU A 229 3.50 17.78 11.40
N LEU A 230 2.41 18.54 11.31
CA LEU A 230 2.47 19.95 10.94
C LEU A 230 3.27 20.74 11.97
N LYS A 231 4.11 21.67 11.50
CA LYS A 231 4.82 22.60 12.36
C LYS A 231 3.83 23.59 12.99
N GLY A 232 4.07 23.94 14.25
CA GLY A 232 3.17 24.80 15.04
C GLY A 232 2.38 24.06 16.12
N TYR A 233 2.38 22.73 16.09
CA TYR A 233 1.80 21.90 17.15
C TYR A 233 2.88 21.22 17.98
N SER A 234 2.77 21.35 19.31
CA SER A 234 3.66 20.65 20.24
C SER A 234 3.27 19.18 20.38
N SER A 235 4.21 18.34 20.84
CA SER A 235 3.93 16.92 21.10
C SER A 235 2.82 16.74 22.14
N ASP A 236 2.77 17.59 23.16
CA ASP A 236 1.77 17.47 24.24
C ASP A 236 0.37 17.91 23.78
N GLN A 237 0.29 18.92 22.91
CA GLN A 237 -0.96 19.29 22.25
C GLN A 237 -1.50 18.16 21.37
N ILE A 238 -0.63 17.50 20.61
CA ILE A 238 -0.99 16.33 19.80
C ILE A 238 -1.46 15.16 20.67
N LYS A 239 -0.77 14.91 21.79
CA LYS A 239 -1.15 13.87 22.74
C LYS A 239 -2.53 14.14 23.35
N ALA A 240 -2.87 15.39 23.67
CA ALA A 240 -4.16 15.75 24.26
C ALA A 240 -5.37 15.29 23.41
N PHE A 241 -5.22 15.30 22.08
CA PHE A 241 -6.22 14.79 21.13
C PHE A 241 -6.00 13.32 20.72
N SER A 242 -5.20 12.56 21.46
CA SER A 242 -4.86 11.16 21.16
C SER A 242 -5.27 10.20 22.29
N LYS A 243 -6.46 10.41 22.87
CA LYS A 243 -6.95 9.69 24.08
C LYS A 243 -6.92 8.18 23.89
N ARG A 244 -7.34 7.69 22.73
CA ARG A 244 -7.33 6.24 22.42
C ARG A 244 -5.92 5.65 22.41
N SER A 245 -4.95 6.35 21.83
CA SER A 245 -3.56 5.90 21.80
C SER A 245 -2.96 5.86 23.20
N GLN A 246 -3.29 6.83 24.05
CA GLN A 246 -2.87 6.83 25.45
C GLN A 246 -3.45 5.65 26.23
N GLN A 247 -4.74 5.36 26.06
CA GLN A 247 -5.37 4.18 26.70
C GLN A 247 -4.69 2.88 26.28
N ILE A 248 -4.41 2.72 24.98
CA ILE A 248 -3.71 1.52 24.47
C ILE A 248 -2.30 1.45 25.05
N GLN A 249 -1.56 2.55 25.07
CA GLN A 249 -0.20 2.60 25.62
C GLN A 249 -0.19 2.26 27.11
N GLN A 250 -1.13 2.81 27.88
CA GLN A 250 -1.26 2.56 29.32
C GLN A 250 -1.61 1.09 29.63
N GLN A 251 -2.46 0.48 28.80
CA GLN A 251 -2.84 -0.94 28.97
C GLN A 251 -1.76 -1.89 28.48
N ALA A 252 -1.07 -1.57 27.39
CA ALA A 252 -0.05 -2.42 26.79
C ALA A 252 1.29 -2.36 27.54
N GLY A 253 1.58 -1.22 28.17
CA GLY A 253 2.92 -0.88 28.62
C GLY A 253 3.76 -0.27 27.50
N ASP A 254 4.81 0.45 27.88
CA ASP A 254 5.57 1.28 26.94
C ASP A 254 6.31 0.44 25.89
N ASP A 255 6.89 -0.69 26.33
CA ASP A 255 7.69 -1.61 25.51
C ASP A 255 6.87 -2.67 24.76
N ALA A 256 5.54 -2.61 24.83
CA ALA A 256 4.72 -3.59 24.14
C ALA A 256 4.90 -3.58 22.63
N SER A 257 4.90 -4.80 22.06
CA SER A 257 4.98 -4.99 20.62
C SER A 257 3.79 -4.35 19.90
N SER A 258 3.96 -4.05 18.61
CA SER A 258 2.89 -3.47 17.79
C SER A 258 1.69 -4.41 17.68
N GLU A 259 1.94 -5.71 17.65
CA GLU A 259 0.91 -6.76 17.63
C GLU A 259 0.12 -6.77 18.95
N HIS A 260 0.80 -6.64 20.09
CA HIS A 260 0.14 -6.60 21.39
C HIS A 260 -0.73 -5.34 21.53
N LYS A 261 -0.21 -4.17 21.13
CA LYS A 261 -0.96 -2.91 21.09
C LYS A 261 -2.18 -3.01 20.16
N ALA A 262 -2.04 -3.65 19.00
CA ALA A 262 -3.15 -3.89 18.07
C ALA A 262 -4.21 -4.84 18.66
N TRP A 263 -3.78 -5.90 19.35
CA TRP A 263 -4.70 -6.80 20.04
C TRP A 263 -5.51 -6.07 21.10
N ILE A 264 -4.87 -5.26 21.96
CA ILE A 264 -5.57 -4.42 22.95
C ILE A 264 -6.54 -3.47 22.27
N ALA A 265 -6.13 -2.84 21.16
CA ALA A 265 -6.98 -1.92 20.42
C ALA A 265 -8.30 -2.59 19.95
N ILE A 266 -8.25 -3.88 19.64
CA ILE A 266 -9.39 -4.70 19.21
C ILE A 266 -10.18 -5.24 20.42
N SER A 267 -9.50 -5.76 21.44
CA SER A 267 -10.08 -6.55 22.53
C SER A 267 -10.70 -5.72 23.65
N SER A 268 -10.27 -4.48 23.86
CA SER A 268 -10.73 -3.62 24.98
C SER A 268 -12.19 -3.13 24.85
N GLY A 269 -12.99 -3.71 23.95
CA GLY A 269 -14.41 -3.44 23.81
C GLY A 269 -14.73 -2.03 23.30
N ARG A 270 -15.96 -1.84 22.80
CA ARG A 270 -16.52 -0.53 22.49
C ARG A 270 -17.26 -0.03 23.73
N LYS A 271 -17.05 1.22 24.14
CA LYS A 271 -18.09 1.91 24.94
C LYS A 271 -19.37 1.93 24.09
N GLU A 272 -20.52 1.76 24.74
CA GLU A 272 -21.82 1.74 24.09
C GLU A 272 -22.00 2.95 23.16
N LYS A 273 -22.59 2.75 21.97
CA LYS A 273 -22.66 3.77 20.92
C LYS A 273 -23.38 5.02 21.43
N GLN A 274 -22.63 6.08 21.73
CA GLN A 274 -23.20 7.40 21.99
C GLN A 274 -23.43 8.10 20.65
N GLN A 275 -24.67 8.50 20.37
CA GLN A 275 -24.99 9.42 19.28
C GLN A 275 -24.76 10.84 19.81
N ILE A 276 -23.68 11.48 19.36
CA ILE A 276 -23.34 12.88 19.66
C ILE A 276 -23.55 13.65 18.36
N SER A 277 -24.15 14.84 18.37
CA SER A 277 -24.30 15.58 17.11
C SER A 277 -22.95 16.10 16.58
N ARG A 278 -22.90 16.44 15.29
CA ARG A 278 -21.68 17.03 14.69
C ARG A 278 -21.35 18.36 15.36
N GLU A 279 -22.36 19.18 15.59
CA GLU A 279 -22.20 20.51 16.20
C GLU A 279 -21.68 20.40 17.64
N GLU A 280 -22.19 19.42 18.41
CA GLU A 280 -21.70 19.14 19.77
C GLU A 280 -20.23 18.68 19.75
N LEU A 281 -19.86 17.88 18.76
CA LEU A 281 -18.51 17.36 18.61
C LEU A 281 -17.51 18.46 18.25
N GLU A 282 -17.84 19.31 17.27
CA GLU A 282 -17.01 20.46 16.90
C GLU A 282 -16.86 21.46 18.05
N ALA A 283 -17.97 21.73 18.77
CA ALA A 283 -17.93 22.58 19.96
C ALA A 283 -16.99 22.01 21.03
N ARG A 284 -17.06 20.69 21.28
CA ARG A 284 -16.16 20.01 22.21
C ARG A 284 -14.71 20.11 21.77
N TRP A 285 -14.40 19.88 20.49
CA TRP A 285 -13.03 19.99 20.00
C TRP A 285 -12.48 21.40 20.11
N MET A 286 -13.31 22.41 19.83
CA MET A 286 -12.90 23.80 19.95
C MET A 286 -12.68 24.19 21.42
N GLN A 287 -13.48 23.66 22.34
CA GLN A 287 -13.27 23.81 23.77
C GLN A 287 -11.95 23.16 24.20
N ASP A 288 -11.74 21.87 23.89
CA ASP A 288 -10.51 21.13 24.20
C ASP A 288 -9.27 21.89 23.63
N ALA A 289 -9.38 22.44 22.41
CA ALA A 289 -8.33 23.24 21.78
C ALA A 289 -8.04 24.55 22.54
N THR A 290 -9.08 25.25 22.99
CA THR A 290 -8.95 26.50 23.75
C THR A 290 -8.29 26.24 25.12
N GLU A 291 -8.69 25.18 25.81
CA GLU A 291 -8.16 24.82 27.13
C GLU A 291 -6.65 24.53 27.09
N ILE A 292 -6.16 23.91 26.02
CA ILE A 292 -4.72 23.60 25.85
C ILE A 292 -3.94 24.70 25.12
N GLY A 293 -4.57 25.85 24.86
CA GLY A 293 -3.96 26.99 24.17
C GLY A 293 -3.53 26.67 22.73
N LEU A 294 -4.26 25.79 22.05
CA LEU A 294 -3.99 25.41 20.67
C LEU A 294 -4.29 26.58 19.71
N GLN A 295 -3.42 26.80 18.74
CA GLN A 295 -3.60 27.80 17.69
C GLN A 295 -3.55 27.11 16.32
N PRO A 296 -4.23 27.65 15.28
CA PRO A 296 -4.12 27.12 13.94
C PRO A 296 -2.67 27.22 13.43
N ALA A 297 -2.23 26.21 12.69
CA ALA A 297 -0.91 26.22 12.08
C ALA A 297 -0.81 27.34 11.02
N THR A 298 0.36 27.98 10.97
CA THR A 298 0.63 29.06 10.01
C THR A 298 0.88 28.48 8.62
N ILE A 299 0.32 29.14 7.62
CA ILE A 299 0.52 28.84 6.20
C ILE A 299 1.50 29.87 5.63
N GLN A 300 2.46 29.41 4.84
CA GLN A 300 3.36 30.25 4.05
C GLN A 300 2.89 30.29 2.59
N ASP A 301 3.35 31.28 1.84
CA ASP A 301 3.10 31.30 0.39
C ASP A 301 3.58 29.98 -0.23
N PRO A 302 2.71 29.25 -0.96
CA PRO A 302 3.07 28.01 -1.63
C PRO A 302 4.32 28.21 -2.48
N ARG A 303 5.41 27.56 -2.10
CA ARG A 303 6.59 27.46 -2.96
C ARG A 303 6.46 26.22 -3.79
N GLU A 304 5.91 26.37 -5.00
CA GLU A 304 6.02 25.31 -5.99
C GLU A 304 7.50 25.14 -6.33
N THR A 305 8.06 23.98 -6.00
CA THR A 305 9.34 23.59 -6.56
C THR A 305 9.29 22.10 -6.74
N VAL A 306 8.91 21.66 -7.94
CA VAL A 306 9.25 20.30 -8.36
C VAL A 306 10.78 20.26 -8.41
N ARG A 307 11.40 19.71 -7.36
CA ARG A 307 12.86 19.68 -7.26
C ARG A 307 13.39 18.47 -8.04
N LEU A 308 13.21 18.46 -9.36
CA LEU A 308 13.65 17.35 -10.23
C LEU A 308 15.13 17.01 -9.99
N LYS A 309 15.99 18.03 -9.84
CA LYS A 309 17.41 17.86 -9.51
C LYS A 309 17.62 17.16 -8.16
N LEU A 310 16.83 17.51 -7.14
CA LEU A 310 16.88 16.87 -5.82
C LEU A 310 16.37 15.44 -5.89
N THR A 311 15.27 15.19 -6.60
CA THR A 311 14.75 13.84 -6.84
C THR A 311 15.81 12.96 -7.49
N GLN A 312 16.48 13.44 -8.54
CA GLN A 312 17.56 12.71 -9.17
C GLN A 312 18.72 12.47 -8.20
N ALA A 313 19.14 13.48 -7.44
CA ALA A 313 20.24 13.37 -6.49
C ALA A 313 19.95 12.35 -5.37
N ILE A 314 18.74 12.37 -4.80
CA ILE A 314 18.29 11.41 -3.78
C ILE A 314 18.19 10.01 -4.39
N THR A 315 17.65 9.88 -5.60
CA THR A 315 17.54 8.59 -6.31
C THR A 315 18.92 7.97 -6.54
N ASN A 316 19.86 8.75 -7.08
CA ASN A 316 21.24 8.31 -7.30
C ASN A 316 21.91 7.90 -5.98
N ALA A 317 21.76 8.71 -4.92
CA ALA A 317 22.33 8.38 -3.63
C ALA A 317 21.71 7.11 -2.99
N ALA A 318 20.42 6.86 -3.20
CA ALA A 318 19.77 5.62 -2.78
C ALA A 318 20.33 4.40 -3.53
N ILE A 319 20.51 4.52 -4.85
CA ILE A 319 21.08 3.47 -5.71
C ILE A 319 22.53 3.20 -5.33
N ASP A 320 23.36 4.24 -5.21
CA ASP A 320 24.77 4.11 -4.84
C ASP A 320 24.92 3.45 -3.46
N TYR A 321 24.05 3.80 -2.51
CA TYR A 321 24.02 3.16 -1.20
C TYR A 321 23.70 1.67 -1.32
N LEU A 322 22.65 1.28 -2.04
CA LEU A 322 22.30 -0.13 -2.23
C LEU A 322 23.38 -0.92 -2.96
N ALA A 323 23.95 -0.35 -4.03
CA ALA A 323 24.99 -0.96 -4.84
C ALA A 323 26.30 -1.21 -4.06
N GLN A 324 26.58 -0.42 -3.02
CA GLN A 324 27.73 -0.67 -2.13
C GLN A 324 27.55 -1.91 -1.26
N HIS A 325 26.30 -2.28 -0.94
CA HIS A 325 26.01 -3.34 0.02
C HIS A 325 25.42 -4.61 -0.63
N SER A 326 24.84 -4.49 -1.83
CA SER A 326 24.29 -5.63 -2.58
C SER A 326 24.52 -5.49 -4.09
N ALA A 327 24.81 -6.62 -4.76
CA ALA A 327 24.91 -6.69 -6.21
C ALA A 327 23.55 -6.72 -6.92
N VAL A 328 22.51 -7.17 -6.21
CA VAL A 328 21.12 -7.26 -6.69
C VAL A 328 20.21 -6.74 -5.59
N PHE A 329 19.34 -5.80 -5.92
CA PHE A 329 18.36 -5.22 -4.98
C PHE A 329 17.02 -5.03 -5.67
N ARG A 330 15.95 -4.96 -4.90
CA ARG A 330 14.59 -4.75 -5.42
C ARG A 330 14.36 -3.27 -5.70
N ARG A 331 13.49 -2.97 -6.66
CA ARG A 331 13.06 -1.59 -6.93
C ARG A 331 12.49 -0.93 -5.67
N GLU A 332 11.71 -1.69 -4.90
CA GLU A 332 11.08 -1.25 -3.66
C GLU A 332 12.11 -0.82 -2.61
N GLU A 333 13.33 -1.36 -2.63
CA GLU A 333 14.39 -0.93 -1.71
C GLU A 333 14.89 0.47 -2.04
N ILE A 334 15.04 0.79 -3.33
CA ILE A 334 15.37 2.15 -3.79
C ILE A 334 14.27 3.11 -3.36
N GLU A 335 13.01 2.73 -3.62
CA GLU A 335 11.83 3.52 -3.31
C GLU A 335 11.72 3.79 -1.79
N ARG A 336 11.86 2.75 -0.96
CA ARG A 336 11.84 2.88 0.51
C ARG A 336 12.93 3.81 1.03
N ILE A 337 14.13 3.72 0.47
CA ILE A 337 15.26 4.54 0.89
C ILE A 337 15.05 6.00 0.48
N ALA A 338 14.70 6.26 -0.78
CA ALA A 338 14.49 7.61 -1.28
C ALA A 338 13.34 8.32 -0.54
N LEU A 339 12.25 7.61 -0.22
CA LEU A 339 11.10 8.14 0.51
C LEU A 339 11.36 8.43 2.01
N MET A 340 12.56 8.13 2.54
CA MET A 340 12.95 8.61 3.87
C MET A 340 13.07 10.14 3.92
N GLN A 341 13.33 10.78 2.77
CA GLN A 341 13.26 12.23 2.62
C GLN A 341 11.81 12.69 2.43
N ILE A 342 11.03 12.54 3.50
CA ILE A 342 9.60 12.79 3.52
C ILE A 342 9.28 14.23 3.04
N GLY A 343 8.33 14.36 2.12
CA GLY A 343 7.93 15.67 1.61
C GLY A 343 8.97 16.34 0.71
N GLN A 344 10.06 15.66 0.33
CA GLN A 344 11.07 16.23 -0.58
C GLN A 344 11.00 15.66 -1.99
N VAL A 345 10.53 14.41 -2.15
CA VAL A 345 10.47 13.71 -3.43
C VAL A 345 9.04 13.27 -3.72
N ARG A 346 8.46 13.68 -4.85
CA ARG A 346 7.18 13.11 -5.34
C ARG A 346 7.41 11.67 -5.79
N PHE A 347 6.50 10.76 -5.44
CA PHE A 347 6.69 9.34 -5.73
C PHE A 347 6.69 9.03 -7.24
N THR A 348 5.85 9.71 -8.01
CA THR A 348 5.83 9.60 -9.47
C THR A 348 7.14 10.05 -10.10
N ALA A 349 7.70 11.17 -9.64
CA ALA A 349 9.00 11.66 -10.11
C ALA A 349 10.14 10.71 -9.73
N LEU A 350 10.08 10.08 -8.56
CA LEU A 350 11.01 9.03 -8.15
C LEU A 350 10.92 7.81 -9.06
N GLN A 351 9.72 7.36 -9.41
CA GLN A 351 9.54 6.25 -10.33
C GLN A 351 10.19 6.56 -11.68
N ILE A 352 9.91 7.73 -12.26
CA ILE A 352 10.52 8.18 -13.53
C ILE A 352 12.06 8.21 -13.40
N ALA A 353 12.60 8.79 -12.33
CA ALA A 353 14.05 8.86 -12.11
C ALA A 353 14.71 7.49 -11.98
N ILE A 354 14.00 6.48 -11.45
CA ILE A 354 14.47 5.09 -11.39
C ILE A 354 14.40 4.45 -12.79
N ASP A 355 13.29 4.62 -13.51
CA ASP A 355 13.07 4.03 -14.83
C ASP A 355 14.04 4.58 -15.88
N GLU A 356 14.38 5.86 -15.80
CA GLU A 356 15.29 6.55 -16.71
C GLU A 356 16.77 6.45 -16.27
N HIS A 357 17.07 5.77 -15.15
CA HIS A 357 18.43 5.71 -14.64
C HIS A 357 19.36 4.92 -15.57
N PRO A 358 20.40 5.54 -16.16
CA PRO A 358 21.18 4.94 -17.26
C PRO A 358 21.96 3.68 -16.88
N ASN A 359 22.26 3.54 -15.59
CA ASN A 359 23.09 2.46 -15.05
C ASN A 359 22.29 1.37 -14.32
N LEU A 360 20.96 1.45 -14.31
CA LEU A 360 20.11 0.40 -13.74
C LEU A 360 19.61 -0.54 -14.84
N THR A 361 19.70 -1.84 -14.59
CA THR A 361 19.07 -2.86 -15.43
C THR A 361 18.02 -3.60 -14.61
N PHE A 362 16.81 -3.74 -15.17
CA PHE A 362 15.69 -4.41 -14.53
C PHE A 362 15.54 -5.86 -15.01
N HIS A 363 15.27 -6.75 -14.08
CA HIS A 363 14.97 -8.16 -14.32
C HIS A 363 13.73 -8.54 -13.52
N VAL A 364 12.96 -9.51 -14.00
CA VAL A 364 11.83 -10.07 -13.26
C VAL A 364 12.16 -11.50 -12.88
N ASN A 365 12.08 -11.84 -11.59
CA ASN A 365 12.32 -13.21 -11.14
C ASN A 365 11.10 -14.12 -11.37
N GLU A 366 11.24 -15.41 -11.08
CA GLU A 366 10.14 -16.39 -11.23
C GLU A 366 8.91 -16.08 -10.36
N GLU A 367 9.07 -15.29 -9.30
CA GLU A 367 7.98 -14.84 -8.44
C GLU A 367 7.28 -13.57 -8.94
N GLY A 368 7.76 -12.97 -10.04
CA GLY A 368 7.24 -11.72 -10.61
C GLY A 368 7.79 -10.46 -9.97
N GLN A 369 8.81 -10.55 -9.11
CA GLN A 369 9.42 -9.39 -8.45
C GLN A 369 10.43 -8.69 -9.36
N GLN A 370 10.42 -7.36 -9.35
CA GLN A 370 11.34 -6.54 -10.14
C GLN A 370 12.67 -6.34 -9.39
N LEU A 371 13.70 -7.02 -9.87
CA LEU A 371 15.08 -6.93 -9.41
C LEU A 371 15.85 -5.92 -10.25
N CYS A 372 16.79 -5.23 -9.60
CA CYS A 372 17.65 -4.23 -10.18
C CYS A 372 19.11 -4.67 -10.03
N THR A 373 19.90 -4.51 -11.08
CA THR A 373 21.36 -4.53 -11.00
C THR A 373 21.90 -3.16 -11.40
N TYR A 374 23.02 -2.77 -10.78
CA TYR A 374 23.68 -1.50 -11.05
C TYR A 374 25.02 -1.75 -11.71
N GLN A 375 25.22 -1.17 -12.89
CA GLN A 375 26.50 -1.18 -13.59
C GLN A 375 27.08 0.24 -13.55
N PRO A 376 28.04 0.54 -12.67
CA PRO A 376 28.69 1.84 -12.69
C PRO A 376 29.26 2.06 -14.10
N THR A 377 28.89 3.17 -14.74
CA THR A 377 29.59 3.63 -15.96
C THR A 377 31.07 3.60 -15.66
N GLY A 378 31.82 2.82 -16.44
CA GLY A 378 33.22 2.56 -16.17
C GLY A 378 33.97 3.86 -15.92
N ILE A 379 34.81 3.87 -14.87
CA ILE A 379 36.13 4.47 -15.01
C ILE A 379 36.60 3.99 -16.38
N ALA A 380 36.79 4.91 -17.33
CA ALA A 380 37.35 4.55 -18.62
C ALA A 380 38.54 3.63 -18.32
N HIS A 381 38.45 2.37 -18.73
CA HIS A 381 39.63 1.53 -18.84
C HIS A 381 40.47 2.20 -19.92
N ALA A 382 41.20 3.25 -19.52
CA ALA A 382 42.31 3.79 -20.26
C ALA A 382 43.28 2.61 -20.36
N SER A 383 43.16 1.89 -21.46
CA SER A 383 44.14 0.93 -21.89
C SER A 383 45.44 1.71 -21.86
N THR A 384 46.34 1.30 -20.97
CA THR A 384 47.71 1.80 -20.87
C THR A 384 48.44 1.39 -22.15
N SER A 385 48.12 2.05 -23.25
CA SER A 385 48.98 2.14 -24.40
C SER A 385 49.90 3.32 -24.15
N HIS A 386 51.17 3.00 -24.01
CA HIS A 386 52.25 3.96 -23.92
C HIS A 386 52.16 4.95 -25.07
N ASN A 387 52.19 6.25 -24.75
CA ASN A 387 53.03 7.20 -25.47
C ASN A 387 53.25 8.45 -24.64
N VAL A 388 54.44 8.49 -24.02
CA VAL A 388 55.07 9.69 -23.50
C VAL A 388 55.67 10.44 -24.68
N ARG A 389 55.21 11.67 -24.94
CA ARG A 389 55.84 12.79 -25.69
C ARG A 389 54.78 13.91 -25.69
N GLY A 390 54.89 15.00 -24.95
CA GLY A 390 55.97 16.00 -24.91
C GLY A 390 55.34 17.35 -25.33
N LEU A 391 55.91 18.47 -24.86
CA LEU A 391 55.59 19.89 -25.15
C LEU A 391 54.64 20.56 -24.12
N THR A 392 55.16 21.18 -23.06
CA THR A 392 55.77 22.54 -22.90
C THR A 392 54.77 23.66 -22.66
N GLU A 393 55.05 24.41 -21.59
CA GLU A 393 54.45 25.69 -21.20
C GLU A 393 54.49 26.71 -22.34
N GLN A 394 53.33 27.28 -22.68
CA GLN A 394 53.13 28.68 -23.06
C GLN A 394 51.67 28.86 -23.51
N ASP A 395 50.83 29.44 -22.65
CA ASP A 395 50.30 30.78 -22.92
C ASP A 395 49.38 31.24 -21.78
N ARG A 396 49.84 32.31 -21.11
CA ARG A 396 49.04 33.19 -20.28
C ARG A 396 48.44 34.24 -21.21
N THR A 397 47.12 34.28 -21.37
CA THR A 397 46.40 35.55 -21.59
C THR A 397 45.00 35.50 -21.00
N ASP A 398 44.87 36.26 -19.92
CA ASP A 398 43.76 37.16 -19.57
C ASP A 398 42.50 37.14 -20.46
N SER A 399 41.39 36.66 -19.89
CA SER A 399 40.07 37.24 -20.13
C SER A 399 39.12 36.72 -19.04
N THR A 400 38.77 37.57 -18.09
CA THR A 400 37.69 37.35 -17.13
C THR A 400 36.34 37.68 -17.79
N PRO A 401 35.39 36.74 -17.94
CA PRO A 401 34.01 37.11 -18.13
C PRO A 401 33.39 37.32 -16.75
N ARG A 402 32.99 38.56 -16.45
CA ARG A 402 32.05 38.85 -15.37
C ARG A 402 30.75 38.08 -15.62
N VAL A 403 30.60 36.93 -14.96
CA VAL A 403 29.31 36.25 -14.83
C VAL A 403 28.51 37.03 -13.79
N ARG A 404 27.40 37.62 -14.21
CA ARG A 404 26.36 38.10 -13.29
C ARG A 404 25.89 36.88 -12.49
N SER A 405 26.06 36.91 -11.17
CA SER A 405 25.56 35.87 -10.28
C SER A 405 24.03 35.85 -10.35
N ASP A 406 23.51 34.75 -10.86
CA ASP A 406 22.10 34.41 -10.75
C ASP A 406 21.91 33.83 -9.35
N ASP A 407 21.61 34.69 -8.37
CA ASP A 407 21.52 34.33 -6.94
C ASP A 407 20.50 33.20 -6.68
N SER A 408 19.53 33.02 -7.57
CA SER A 408 18.49 31.99 -7.52
C SER A 408 19.02 30.56 -7.76
N GLN A 409 19.91 30.38 -8.74
CA GLN A 409 20.53 29.08 -9.04
C GLN A 409 21.50 28.66 -7.94
N SER A 410 22.15 29.64 -7.31
CA SER A 410 23.08 29.44 -6.20
C SER A 410 22.35 28.96 -4.94
N THR A 411 21.15 29.47 -4.68
CA THR A 411 20.31 29.04 -3.54
C THR A 411 19.71 27.64 -3.77
N GLU A 412 19.23 27.34 -4.98
CA GLU A 412 18.70 26.00 -5.30
C GLU A 412 19.77 24.91 -5.16
N ALA A 413 21.00 25.18 -5.60
CA ALA A 413 22.14 24.28 -5.48
C ALA A 413 22.51 24.02 -4.01
N LEU A 414 22.56 25.08 -3.19
CA LEU A 414 22.85 24.96 -1.76
C LEU A 414 21.76 24.18 -1.01
N HIS A 415 20.49 24.42 -1.32
CA HIS A 415 19.37 23.65 -0.77
C HIS A 415 19.46 22.16 -1.14
N THR A 416 19.81 21.87 -2.40
CA THR A 416 19.98 20.49 -2.88
C THR A 416 21.13 19.78 -2.16
N LEU A 417 22.27 20.46 -2.00
CA LEU A 417 23.42 19.92 -1.27
C LEU A 417 23.11 19.67 0.21
N HIS A 418 22.41 20.59 0.86
CA HIS A 418 22.02 20.45 2.26
C HIS A 418 21.06 19.26 2.46
N ALA A 419 20.03 19.15 1.61
CA ALA A 419 19.10 18.03 1.64
C ALA A 419 19.81 16.68 1.37
N LEU A 420 20.77 16.65 0.44
CA LEU A 420 21.56 15.46 0.14
C LEU A 420 22.48 15.05 1.30
N GLU A 421 23.09 16.03 1.98
CA GLU A 421 23.93 15.74 3.15
C GLU A 421 23.10 15.23 4.33
N GLN A 422 21.93 15.85 4.58
CA GLN A 422 20.99 15.35 5.58
C GLN A 422 20.54 13.93 5.25
N PHE A 423 20.21 13.65 3.98
CA PHE A 423 19.85 12.32 3.53
C PHE A 423 20.94 11.28 3.79
N ARG A 424 22.20 11.62 3.51
CA ARG A 424 23.35 10.73 3.78
C ARG A 424 23.55 10.49 5.26
N GLN A 425 23.32 11.49 6.11
CA GLN A 425 23.39 11.34 7.57
C GLN A 425 22.27 10.44 8.10
N ASP A 426 21.04 10.67 7.65
CA ASP A 426 19.87 9.85 8.00
C ASP A 426 20.11 8.39 7.59
N LEU A 427 20.61 8.16 6.36
CA LEU A 427 20.97 6.83 5.85
C LEU A 427 21.99 6.11 6.73
N ARG A 428 23.07 6.80 7.14
CA ARG A 428 24.09 6.23 8.04
C ARG A 428 23.50 5.86 9.41
N ALA A 429 22.63 6.70 9.97
CA ALA A 429 21.98 6.44 11.25
C ALA A 429 21.00 5.26 11.18
N LEU A 430 20.28 5.14 10.07
CA LEU A 430 19.35 4.04 9.79
C LEU A 430 20.05 2.70 9.58
N ALA A 431 21.17 2.69 8.85
CA ALA A 431 21.99 1.49 8.65
C ALA A 431 22.43 0.87 9.99
N ALA A 432 22.64 1.65 11.04
CA ALA A 432 23.03 1.12 12.35
C ALA A 432 21.89 0.39 13.11
N THR A 433 20.62 0.53 12.69
CA THR A 433 19.47 0.22 13.57
C THR A 433 18.25 -0.44 12.90
N CYS A 434 18.24 -0.63 11.58
CA CYS A 434 17.04 -1.08 10.84
C CYS A 434 17.24 -2.43 10.11
N PRO A 435 16.42 -3.46 10.40
CA PRO A 435 16.42 -4.70 9.60
C PRO A 435 15.89 -4.42 8.17
N GLY A 436 16.64 -4.88 7.16
CA GLY A 436 16.29 -4.75 5.75
C GLY A 436 16.84 -3.50 5.03
N ILE A 437 17.71 -2.73 5.68
CA ILE A 437 18.66 -1.84 4.99
C ILE A 437 20.00 -2.57 5.08
N PRO A 438 20.64 -2.94 3.97
CA PRO A 438 21.84 -3.78 4.03
C PRO A 438 22.98 -3.02 4.70
N THR A 439 23.54 -3.60 5.77
CA THR A 439 24.49 -2.94 6.67
C THR A 439 25.95 -3.33 6.41
N GLU A 440 26.18 -4.49 5.79
CA GLU A 440 27.45 -4.96 5.20
C GLU A 440 27.13 -5.93 4.05
N ARG A 441 28.12 -6.31 3.23
CA ARG A 441 27.94 -7.24 2.09
C ARG A 441 27.39 -8.60 2.54
N SER A 442 26.07 -8.72 2.65
CA SER A 442 25.41 -10.02 2.73
C SER A 442 25.36 -10.58 1.31
N GLY A 443 26.40 -11.33 0.93
CA GLY A 443 26.29 -12.28 -0.17
C GLY A 443 25.08 -13.19 0.09
N LEU A 444 24.31 -13.47 -0.96
CA LEU A 444 23.28 -14.50 -0.95
C LEU A 444 23.94 -15.82 -0.51
N ALA A 445 23.84 -16.15 0.78
CA ALA A 445 24.18 -17.48 1.28
C ALA A 445 23.07 -18.42 0.81
N GLY A 446 23.38 -19.22 -0.20
CA GLY A 446 22.40 -20.16 -0.75
C GLY A 446 22.78 -20.85 -2.05
N VAL A 447 24.06 -21.09 -2.34
CA VAL A 447 24.49 -22.16 -3.25
C VAL A 447 25.85 -22.65 -2.74
N GLU A 448 25.88 -23.80 -2.07
CA GLU A 448 27.15 -24.49 -1.82
C GLU A 448 27.70 -24.98 -3.17
N PRO A 449 28.97 -24.68 -3.51
CA PRO A 449 29.64 -25.34 -4.62
C PRO A 449 29.96 -26.78 -4.18
N LEU A 450 29.49 -27.77 -4.95
CA LEU A 450 29.93 -29.15 -4.81
C LEU A 450 31.44 -29.21 -5.04
N ASP A 451 32.16 -29.48 -3.95
CA ASP A 451 33.61 -29.56 -3.93
C ASP A 451 34.09 -30.79 -4.70
N SER A 452 34.96 -30.54 -5.68
CA SER A 452 35.60 -31.55 -6.50
C SER A 452 36.95 -31.94 -5.87
N SER A 453 36.92 -32.74 -4.82
CA SER A 453 38.11 -33.49 -4.39
C SER A 453 37.74 -34.62 -3.44
N ASP A 454 37.57 -35.82 -3.98
CA ASP A 454 38.13 -37.02 -3.33
C ASP A 454 38.22 -38.17 -4.34
N CYS A 455 39.36 -38.20 -5.04
CA CYS A 455 39.87 -39.43 -5.64
C CYS A 455 40.54 -40.27 -4.55
N ARG A 456 40.00 -41.45 -4.25
CA ARG A 456 40.78 -42.66 -3.90
C ARG A 456 39.94 -43.94 -4.05
N THR A 457 40.16 -44.59 -5.20
CA THR A 457 40.34 -46.04 -5.40
C THR A 457 39.77 -47.02 -4.35
N THR A 458 38.85 -47.90 -4.76
CA THR A 458 39.07 -49.38 -4.86
C THR A 458 37.93 -50.06 -5.66
N GLY A 459 38.29 -50.97 -6.59
CA GLY A 459 37.55 -52.23 -6.84
C GLY A 459 36.41 -52.32 -7.88
N THR A 460 36.77 -52.37 -9.18
CA THR A 460 36.32 -53.25 -10.30
C THR A 460 35.25 -54.37 -10.07
N PRO A 461 34.61 -54.94 -11.13
CA PRO A 461 33.70 -54.36 -12.15
C PRO A 461 32.44 -55.23 -12.42
N ALA A 462 31.43 -54.72 -13.14
CA ALA A 462 30.51 -55.58 -13.90
C ALA A 462 30.03 -54.88 -15.17
N THR A 463 30.24 -55.58 -16.27
CA THR A 463 30.10 -55.26 -17.69
C THR A 463 28.66 -55.32 -18.23
N MET A 464 28.49 -54.82 -19.46
CA MET A 464 27.42 -55.04 -20.47
C MET A 464 26.29 -53.99 -20.43
N ALA A 465 25.83 -53.37 -21.53
CA ALA A 465 26.16 -53.39 -22.94
C ALA A 465 25.47 -52.19 -23.63
N GLU A 466 25.96 -51.85 -24.82
CA GLU A 466 25.49 -50.81 -25.75
C GLU A 466 24.01 -50.94 -26.17
N THR A 467 23.37 -49.83 -26.54
CA THR A 467 22.78 -49.65 -27.89
C THR A 467 22.28 -48.22 -28.11
N ALA A 468 22.69 -47.66 -29.24
CA ALA A 468 22.26 -46.39 -29.81
C ALA A 468 21.11 -46.60 -30.82
N SER A 469 20.18 -45.65 -30.93
CA SER A 469 19.41 -45.31 -32.15
C SER A 469 18.61 -44.03 -31.87
N SER A 470 18.99 -42.88 -32.45
CA SER A 470 18.56 -42.32 -33.75
C SER A 470 17.11 -41.81 -33.80
N HIS A 471 17.00 -40.47 -33.83
CA HIS A 471 15.97 -39.57 -34.40
C HIS A 471 15.14 -40.13 -35.59
N PRO A 472 13.96 -39.56 -35.98
CA PRO A 472 13.76 -38.11 -36.13
C PRO A 472 12.36 -37.49 -35.90
N ASP A 473 12.41 -36.16 -35.88
CA ASP A 473 11.36 -35.14 -36.09
C ASP A 473 10.59 -35.34 -37.41
N PRO A 474 9.34 -34.86 -37.52
CA PRO A 474 9.04 -34.03 -38.69
C PRO A 474 8.16 -32.81 -38.42
N THR A 475 8.53 -31.73 -39.10
CA THR A 475 7.78 -30.50 -39.30
C THR A 475 6.91 -30.55 -40.57
N GLN A 476 5.85 -29.72 -40.60
CA GLN A 476 5.08 -29.15 -41.74
C GLN A 476 3.89 -29.94 -42.31
N ALA A 477 2.67 -29.37 -42.28
CA ALA A 477 2.14 -28.47 -43.34
C ALA A 477 0.60 -28.25 -43.23
N ILE A 478 0.20 -26.96 -43.18
CA ILE A 478 -0.84 -26.26 -43.96
C ILE A 478 -2.10 -27.04 -44.39
N THR A 479 -3.30 -26.56 -44.01
CA THR A 479 -4.34 -26.02 -44.93
C THR A 479 -5.50 -25.33 -44.20
N ARG A 480 -5.91 -24.18 -44.77
CA ARG A 480 -7.17 -23.47 -44.51
C ARG A 480 -8.36 -24.30 -44.99
N GLU A 481 -9.49 -24.22 -44.31
CA GLU A 481 -10.81 -24.30 -44.96
C GLU A 481 -11.87 -23.53 -44.15
N THR A 482 -12.63 -22.74 -44.90
CA THR A 482 -13.74 -21.87 -44.53
C THR A 482 -15.05 -22.53 -44.92
N SER A 483 -16.05 -22.58 -44.04
CA SER A 483 -17.49 -22.77 -44.30
C SER A 483 -18.17 -23.02 -42.94
N THR A 484 -19.39 -22.60 -42.58
CA THR A 484 -20.51 -21.99 -43.29
C THR A 484 -21.43 -21.42 -42.21
N ILE A 485 -22.16 -20.36 -42.57
CA ILE A 485 -23.26 -19.77 -41.83
C ILE A 485 -24.48 -20.68 -41.96
N ASP A 486 -25.21 -20.91 -40.87
CA ASP A 486 -26.60 -21.37 -40.92
C ASP A 486 -27.42 -20.67 -39.83
N GLN A 487 -28.48 -19.98 -40.27
CA GLN A 487 -29.57 -19.49 -39.43
C GLN A 487 -30.62 -20.58 -39.21
N PRO A 488 -31.53 -20.39 -38.25
CA PRO A 488 -32.93 -20.50 -38.66
C PRO A 488 -33.84 -19.39 -38.14
N SER A 489 -34.98 -19.37 -38.83
CA SER A 489 -36.06 -18.41 -39.00
C SER A 489 -37.01 -18.17 -37.82
N GLU A 490 -37.68 -17.03 -37.94
CA GLU A 490 -38.87 -16.54 -37.23
C GLU A 490 -40.09 -17.49 -37.23
N TYR A 491 -40.84 -17.45 -36.13
CA TYR A 491 -42.32 -17.51 -36.04
C TYR A 491 -42.64 -16.88 -34.66
N GLY A 492 -43.32 -15.74 -34.55
CA GLY A 492 -44.76 -15.58 -34.74
C GLY A 492 -45.43 -15.43 -33.37
N GLY A 493 -45.80 -14.19 -33.00
CA GLY A 493 -46.10 -13.79 -31.62
C GLY A 493 -47.50 -14.08 -31.07
N LYS A 494 -47.77 -13.51 -29.88
CA LYS A 494 -49.09 -13.07 -29.39
C LYS A 494 -48.95 -12.17 -28.16
N GLN A 495 -49.69 -11.06 -28.20
CA GLN A 495 -49.97 -10.09 -27.14
C GLN A 495 -51.01 -10.62 -26.14
N SER A 496 -50.98 -10.07 -24.91
CA SER A 496 -52.12 -9.58 -24.07
C SER A 496 -51.62 -9.48 -22.63
N ASP A 497 -51.43 -8.28 -22.06
CA ASP A 497 -52.41 -7.43 -21.36
C ASP A 497 -52.49 -7.71 -19.84
N ASP A 498 -52.29 -6.62 -19.08
CA ASP A 498 -52.92 -6.20 -17.83
C ASP A 498 -53.07 -7.17 -16.64
N ALA A 499 -52.52 -6.77 -15.48
CA ALA A 499 -53.30 -6.14 -14.41
C ALA A 499 -52.60 -6.21 -13.03
N VAL A 500 -52.55 -5.05 -12.38
CA VAL A 500 -52.35 -4.83 -10.94
C VAL A 500 -53.57 -5.37 -10.18
N PRO A 501 -53.40 -5.81 -8.91
CA PRO A 501 -54.12 -5.10 -7.85
C PRO A 501 -53.29 -4.91 -6.57
N GLY A 502 -53.45 -3.73 -5.96
CA GLY A 502 -53.06 -3.46 -4.58
C GLY A 502 -54.01 -4.09 -3.56
N GLY A 503 -53.58 -4.14 -2.31
CA GLY A 503 -54.37 -4.62 -1.18
C GLY A 503 -53.65 -4.45 0.14
N ILE A 504 -53.95 -3.34 0.81
CA ILE A 504 -53.61 -3.00 2.19
C ILE A 504 -54.29 -4.00 3.13
N ASN A 505 -53.60 -4.43 4.20
CA ASN A 505 -54.28 -4.76 5.46
C ASN A 505 -53.35 -4.53 6.66
N HIS A 506 -53.78 -3.60 7.51
CA HIS A 506 -53.37 -3.45 8.90
C HIS A 506 -53.94 -4.61 9.73
N THR A 507 -53.13 -5.22 10.58
CA THR A 507 -53.59 -5.81 11.85
C THR A 507 -52.53 -5.58 12.91
N THR A 508 -52.93 -4.83 13.92
CA THR A 508 -52.39 -4.76 15.28
C THR A 508 -52.46 -6.14 15.93
N ASP A 509 -51.42 -6.54 16.66
CA ASP A 509 -51.56 -6.82 18.10
C ASP A 509 -50.21 -7.06 18.76
N ASN A 510 -50.11 -6.52 19.97
CA ASN A 510 -49.06 -6.75 20.95
C ASN A 510 -49.06 -8.23 21.35
N ASP A 511 -47.87 -8.81 21.54
CA ASP A 511 -47.64 -9.61 22.73
C ASP A 511 -46.17 -9.67 23.10
N ILE A 512 -45.98 -9.51 24.40
CA ILE A 512 -44.74 -9.44 25.16
C ILE A 512 -44.25 -10.87 25.35
N GLU A 513 -43.01 -11.18 24.95
CA GLU A 513 -42.26 -12.27 25.57
C GLU A 513 -40.74 -12.04 25.45
N ARG A 514 -40.11 -11.84 26.60
CA ARG A 514 -38.64 -11.91 26.79
C ARG A 514 -38.22 -13.39 26.78
N PRO A 515 -37.00 -13.70 26.32
CA PRO A 515 -36.26 -14.77 26.97
C PRO A 515 -34.85 -14.34 27.41
N ASN A 516 -34.65 -14.52 28.71
CA ASN A 516 -33.45 -14.96 29.44
C ASN A 516 -32.06 -14.66 28.87
N GLN A 517 -31.38 -13.79 29.63
CA GLN A 517 -29.94 -13.80 29.81
C GLN A 517 -29.52 -15.12 30.50
N GLU A 518 -28.69 -15.92 29.84
CA GLU A 518 -27.78 -16.84 30.53
C GLU A 518 -26.35 -16.35 30.26
N ALA A 519 -25.69 -15.99 31.35
CA ALA A 519 -24.29 -15.64 31.40
C ALA A 519 -23.48 -16.94 31.43
N GLU A 520 -22.69 -17.20 30.39
CA GLU A 520 -21.63 -18.21 30.44
C GLU A 520 -20.31 -17.53 30.83
N GLU A 521 -19.90 -17.76 32.08
CA GLU A 521 -18.56 -17.52 32.60
C GLU A 521 -17.55 -18.38 31.82
N PHE A 522 -16.59 -17.73 31.16
CA PHE A 522 -15.37 -18.39 30.67
C PHE A 522 -14.27 -18.24 31.73
N GLU A 523 -14.21 -19.20 32.66
CA GLU A 523 -12.95 -19.57 33.33
C GLU A 523 -12.14 -20.44 32.37
N LEU A 524 -10.90 -20.05 32.04
CA LEU A 524 -9.85 -21.00 31.67
C LEU A 524 -8.46 -20.42 31.98
N GLY A 525 -7.89 -20.92 33.08
CA GLY A 525 -6.51 -21.44 33.11
C GLY A 525 -5.36 -20.44 33.08
N ARG A 526 -4.96 -19.98 34.28
CA ARG A 526 -3.54 -19.79 34.60
C ARG A 526 -2.89 -21.16 34.79
N ASP A 527 -1.67 -21.30 34.27
CA ASP A 527 -0.49 -21.96 34.85
C ASP A 527 0.43 -22.47 33.71
N VAL A 528 1.76 -22.47 33.73
CA VAL A 528 2.81 -22.02 34.66
C VAL A 528 4.14 -22.12 33.85
N HIS A 529 5.07 -21.19 34.15
CA HIS A 529 6.51 -21.12 33.79
C HIS A 529 6.96 -20.63 32.40
#